data_AF-A0A8C9Q3I8-F1
#
_entry.id   AF-A0A8C9Q3I8-F1
#
_cell.length_a   1.000
_cell.length_b   1.000
_cell.length_c   1.000
_cell.angle_alpha   90.00
_cell.angle_beta   90.00
_cell.angle_gamma   90.00
#
_symmetry.space_group_name_H-M   'P 1'
#
loop_
_entity.id
_entity.type
_entity.pdbx_description
1 polymer ?
#
loop_
_entity_poly.entity_id
_entity_poly.type
_entity_poly.pdbx_seq_one_letter_code
_entity_poly.pdbx_strand_id
1 'polypeptide(L)'
;MPNPVLLYCLVLLAGMGTSQGENTCTHFPGGLPHMLRELRAAFGRVKIFFQTKDQLDDMLLSKSLLEDFKGYLGCQALSEMIQFYLVEVMPQAENHSPDVKEHVNSLGEKLKTLRLRLRRCHRFLPCENKSKAVQQVKDAFSKLQEKGIYKAMSEFDIFINYIEDYLTEKINS
;
A
#
# COMPACT_ATOMS: atom_id res chain seq x y z
N MET A 1 18.00 29.67 48.82
CA MET A 1 16.64 29.18 48.51
C MET A 1 16.61 28.81 47.03
N PRO A 2 16.45 27.54 46.67
CA PRO A 2 16.50 27.12 45.26
C PRO A 2 15.23 27.55 44.51
N ASN A 3 15.43 28.01 43.27
CA ASN A 3 14.46 28.70 42.43
C ASN A 3 13.38 27.71 41.89
N PRO A 4 12.07 27.92 42.15
CA PRO A 4 11.01 26.94 41.84
C PRO A 4 10.81 26.67 40.33
N VAL A 5 11.35 27.52 39.46
CA VAL A 5 11.28 27.37 38.00
C VAL A 5 12.16 26.22 37.49
N LEU A 6 13.30 25.96 38.15
CA LEU A 6 14.22 24.88 37.77
C LEU A 6 13.66 23.49 38.10
N LEU A 7 12.81 23.39 39.13
CA LEU A 7 12.19 22.12 39.52
C LEU A 7 11.15 21.66 38.50
N TYR A 8 10.45 22.59 37.84
CA TYR A 8 9.41 22.26 36.86
C TYR A 8 9.99 21.70 35.55
N CYS A 9 11.19 22.13 35.14
CA CYS A 9 11.88 21.58 33.98
C CYS A 9 12.35 20.13 34.17
N LEU A 10 12.64 19.71 35.40
CA LEU A 10 13.12 18.35 35.68
C LEU A 10 12.00 17.31 35.66
N VAL A 11 10.75 17.70 35.88
CA VAL A 11 9.60 16.78 35.86
C VAL A 11 9.13 16.50 34.42
N LEU A 12 9.42 17.38 33.46
CA LEU A 12 9.02 17.21 32.06
C LEU A 12 9.92 16.26 31.25
N LEU A 13 11.09 15.87 31.78
CA LEU A 13 12.00 14.92 31.12
C LEU A 13 11.75 13.45 31.47
N ALA A 14 10.87 13.16 32.45
CA ALA A 14 10.56 11.79 32.88
C ALA A 14 9.39 11.14 32.10
N GLY A 15 8.81 11.84 31.12
CA GLY A 15 7.63 11.40 30.37
C GLY A 15 7.91 10.91 28.95
N MET A 16 9.17 10.76 28.55
CA MET A 16 9.49 10.05 27.30
C MET A 16 9.43 8.55 27.57
N GLY A 17 8.21 8.03 27.66
CA GLY A 17 7.98 6.62 27.42
C GLY A 17 8.63 6.31 26.08
N THR A 18 9.73 5.56 26.12
CA THR A 18 10.27 4.95 24.93
C THR A 18 9.13 4.08 24.42
N SER A 19 8.48 4.51 23.33
CA SER A 19 7.83 3.54 22.49
C SER A 19 8.99 2.67 22.01
N GLN A 20 9.23 1.56 22.72
CA GLN A 20 9.87 0.40 22.15
C GLN A 20 8.97 0.03 20.98
N GLY A 21 9.19 0.68 19.84
CA GLY A 21 8.68 0.22 18.57
C GLY A 21 9.27 -1.17 18.44
N GLU A 22 8.43 -2.19 18.67
CA GLU A 22 8.75 -3.59 18.44
C GLU A 22 9.66 -3.65 17.23
N ASN A 23 10.84 -4.26 17.38
CA ASN A 23 11.91 -4.25 16.41
C ASN A 23 11.37 -4.66 15.03
N THR A 24 10.92 -3.67 14.26
CA THR A 24 9.89 -3.84 13.22
C THR A 24 10.54 -4.29 11.92
N CYS A 25 11.72 -4.90 12.00
CA CYS A 25 12.48 -5.45 10.88
C CYS A 25 13.16 -6.78 11.21
N THR A 26 13.03 -7.32 12.43
CA THR A 26 13.75 -8.55 12.87
C THR A 26 13.55 -9.75 11.97
N HIS A 27 12.33 -9.93 11.45
CA HIS A 27 11.99 -11.03 10.54
C HIS A 27 11.97 -10.61 9.07
N PHE A 28 12.59 -9.49 8.71
CA PHE A 28 12.60 -9.01 7.33
C PHE A 28 13.92 -9.42 6.64
N PRO A 29 13.91 -9.88 5.37
CA PRO A 29 12.76 -10.00 4.46
C PRO A 29 11.92 -11.28 4.64
N GLY A 30 12.32 -12.23 5.50
CA GLY A 30 11.68 -13.54 5.64
C GLY A 30 10.16 -13.56 5.92
N GLY A 31 9.61 -12.50 6.50
CA GLY A 31 8.17 -12.32 6.75
C GLY A 31 7.37 -11.80 5.56
N LEU A 32 8.02 -11.32 4.49
CA LEU A 32 7.33 -10.76 3.31
C LEU A 32 6.36 -11.76 2.64
N PRO A 33 6.73 -13.03 2.40
CA PRO A 33 5.81 -13.99 1.79
C PRO A 33 4.53 -14.19 2.60
N HIS A 34 4.63 -14.15 3.94
CA HIS A 34 3.45 -14.22 4.81
C HIS A 34 2.57 -12.98 4.67
N MET A 35 3.15 -11.77 4.64
CA MET A 35 2.39 -10.53 4.47
C MET A 35 1.65 -10.49 3.13
N LEU A 36 2.28 -10.97 2.05
CA LEU A 36 1.68 -11.04 0.73
C LEU A 36 0.55 -12.09 0.68
N ARG A 37 0.73 -13.24 1.33
CA ARG A 37 -0.34 -14.25 1.49
C ARG A 37 -1.55 -13.68 2.22
N GLU A 38 -1.32 -12.97 3.32
CA GLU A 38 -2.37 -12.29 4.08
C GLU A 38 -3.09 -11.22 3.28
N LEU A 39 -2.36 -10.48 2.44
CA LEU A 39 -2.92 -9.47 1.54
C LEU A 39 -3.81 -10.13 0.47
N ARG A 40 -3.37 -11.23 -0.14
CA ARG A 40 -4.20 -12.03 -1.06
C ARG A 40 -5.44 -12.61 -0.40
N ALA A 41 -5.31 -13.13 0.83
CA ALA A 41 -6.44 -13.67 1.57
C ALA A 41 -7.50 -12.60 1.88
N ALA A 42 -7.07 -11.37 2.23
CA ALA A 42 -7.98 -10.26 2.39
C ALA A 42 -8.64 -9.84 1.07
N PHE A 43 -7.89 -9.80 -0.03
CA PHE A 43 -8.46 -9.50 -1.34
C PHE A 43 -9.50 -10.55 -1.76
N GLY A 44 -9.25 -11.83 -1.47
CA GLY A 44 -10.18 -12.92 -1.76
C GLY A 44 -11.59 -12.71 -1.19
N ARG A 45 -11.72 -11.97 -0.08
CA ARG A 45 -13.04 -11.64 0.54
C ARG A 45 -13.86 -10.63 -0.25
N VAL A 46 -13.23 -9.81 -1.09
CA VAL A 46 -13.91 -8.77 -1.89
C VAL A 46 -13.87 -9.05 -3.40
N LYS A 47 -13.03 -9.99 -3.83
CA LYS A 47 -12.77 -10.31 -5.24
C LYS A 47 -14.06 -10.53 -6.04
N ILE A 48 -14.92 -11.44 -5.59
CA ILE A 48 -16.16 -11.80 -6.33
C ILE A 48 -17.07 -10.58 -6.50
N PHE A 49 -17.21 -9.75 -5.46
CA PHE A 49 -18.06 -8.57 -5.51
C PHE A 49 -17.60 -7.59 -6.59
N PHE A 50 -16.31 -7.22 -6.59
CA PHE A 50 -15.78 -6.26 -7.55
C PHE A 50 -15.66 -6.83 -8.97
N GLN A 51 -15.26 -8.09 -9.12
CA GLN A 51 -15.17 -8.74 -10.44
C GLN A 51 -16.52 -8.91 -11.12
N THR A 52 -17.60 -9.20 -10.37
CA THR A 52 -18.95 -9.31 -10.95
C THR A 52 -19.52 -7.96 -11.38
N LYS A 53 -19.03 -6.87 -10.78
CA LYS A 53 -19.46 -5.49 -11.08
C LYS A 53 -18.61 -4.83 -12.16
N ASP A 54 -17.41 -5.33 -12.39
CA ASP A 54 -16.55 -4.90 -13.48
C ASP A 54 -17.11 -5.38 -14.82
N GLN A 55 -17.44 -4.43 -15.69
CA GLN A 55 -18.01 -4.66 -17.02
C GLN A 55 -17.03 -4.29 -18.13
N LEU A 56 -15.76 -4.05 -17.80
CA LEU A 56 -14.73 -3.60 -18.73
C LEU A 56 -13.76 -4.74 -19.02
N ASP A 57 -13.56 -5.05 -20.29
CA ASP A 57 -12.60 -6.07 -20.72
C ASP A 57 -11.16 -5.53 -20.78
N ASP A 58 -10.99 -4.23 -21.05
CA ASP A 58 -9.68 -3.59 -21.16
C ASP A 58 -8.95 -3.53 -19.82
N MET A 59 -7.66 -3.84 -19.77
CA MET A 59 -6.89 -3.84 -18.52
C MET A 59 -6.55 -2.41 -18.04
N LEU A 60 -6.83 -2.10 -16.77
CA LEU A 60 -6.45 -0.81 -16.17
C LEU A 60 -4.97 -0.81 -15.75
N LEU A 61 -4.51 -1.88 -15.09
CA LEU A 61 -3.14 -2.08 -14.67
C LEU A 61 -2.28 -2.64 -15.81
N SER A 62 -2.04 -1.78 -16.81
CA SER A 62 -1.37 -2.08 -18.07
C SER A 62 0.00 -2.77 -17.95
N LYS A 63 0.46 -3.37 -19.05
CA LYS A 63 1.83 -3.93 -19.15
C LYS A 63 2.92 -2.87 -18.95
N SER A 64 2.67 -1.63 -19.37
CA SER A 64 3.61 -0.52 -19.16
C SER A 64 3.85 -0.24 -17.67
N LEU A 65 2.84 -0.45 -16.81
CA LEU A 65 3.02 -0.34 -15.36
C LEU A 65 3.98 -1.42 -14.84
N LEU A 66 3.83 -2.66 -15.31
CA LEU A 66 4.74 -3.76 -14.95
C LEU A 66 6.18 -3.48 -15.40
N GLU A 67 6.36 -2.95 -16.60
CA GLU A 67 7.68 -2.56 -17.11
C GLU A 67 8.31 -1.45 -16.24
N ASP A 68 7.53 -0.45 -15.83
CA ASP A 68 7.98 0.60 -14.90
C ASP A 68 8.39 0.01 -13.54
N PHE A 69 7.67 -1.01 -13.05
CA PHE A 69 8.00 -1.70 -11.79
C PHE A 69 9.35 -2.42 -11.86
N LYS A 70 9.70 -2.99 -13.02
CA LYS A 70 10.98 -3.69 -13.26
C LYS A 70 12.11 -2.73 -13.62
N GLY A 71 11.76 -1.52 -14.04
CA GLY A 71 12.71 -0.48 -14.45
C GLY A 71 13.37 0.26 -13.28
N TYR A 72 14.19 1.25 -13.64
CA TYR A 72 14.86 2.13 -12.67
C TYR A 72 13.88 2.98 -11.83
N LEU A 73 12.62 3.10 -12.27
CA LEU A 73 11.53 3.79 -11.57
C LEU A 73 10.68 2.84 -10.71
N GLY A 74 11.07 1.58 -10.54
CA GLY A 74 10.22 0.58 -9.90
C GLY A 74 9.77 0.94 -8.50
N CYS A 75 10.65 1.57 -7.71
CA CYS A 75 10.28 2.08 -6.40
C CYS A 75 9.17 3.14 -6.47
N GLN A 76 9.31 4.10 -7.39
CA GLN A 76 8.43 5.25 -7.55
C GLN A 76 7.05 4.74 -7.95
N ALA A 77 7.03 3.92 -8.99
CA ALA A 77 5.82 3.31 -9.51
C ALA A 77 5.09 2.52 -8.42
N LEU A 78 5.81 1.68 -7.66
CA LEU A 78 5.21 0.93 -6.56
C LEU A 78 4.69 1.84 -5.44
N SER A 79 5.49 2.81 -4.98
CA SER A 79 5.14 3.71 -3.88
C SER A 79 3.89 4.54 -4.21
N GLU A 80 3.81 5.07 -5.44
CA GLU A 80 2.67 5.85 -5.92
C GLU A 80 1.44 4.99 -6.15
N MET A 81 1.57 3.77 -6.67
CA MET A 81 0.43 2.86 -6.84
C MET A 81 -0.17 2.46 -5.50
N ILE A 82 0.67 2.15 -4.50
CA ILE A 82 0.16 1.86 -3.14
C ILE A 82 -0.60 3.09 -2.60
N GLN A 83 -0.05 4.29 -2.76
CA GLN A 83 -0.70 5.53 -2.34
C GLN A 83 -2.04 5.74 -3.05
N PHE A 84 -2.06 5.53 -4.37
CA PHE A 84 -3.25 5.65 -5.20
C PHE A 84 -4.37 4.73 -4.71
N TYR A 85 -4.07 3.44 -4.46
CA TYR A 85 -5.07 2.51 -3.93
C TYR A 85 -5.59 2.94 -2.56
N LEU A 86 -4.71 3.33 -1.65
CA LEU A 86 -5.09 3.67 -0.27
C LEU A 86 -5.88 4.99 -0.15
N VAL A 87 -5.65 5.95 -1.05
CA VAL A 87 -6.23 7.30 -0.92
C VAL A 87 -7.31 7.59 -1.95
N GLU A 88 -7.19 7.05 -3.16
CA GLU A 88 -8.09 7.38 -4.26
C GLU A 88 -9.08 6.23 -4.54
N VAL A 89 -8.66 4.96 -4.45
CA VAL A 89 -9.52 3.81 -4.81
C VAL A 89 -10.33 3.28 -3.63
N MET A 90 -9.66 2.82 -2.56
CA MET A 90 -10.29 2.12 -1.45
C MET A 90 -11.34 2.95 -0.69
N PRO A 91 -11.12 4.26 -0.42
CA PRO A 91 -12.12 5.09 0.26
C PRO A 91 -13.41 5.26 -0.53
N GLN A 92 -13.36 5.12 -1.86
CA GLN A 92 -14.58 5.10 -2.68
C GLN A 92 -15.16 3.69 -2.73
N ALA A 93 -14.31 2.67 -2.84
CA ALA A 93 -14.71 1.26 -2.87
C ALA A 93 -15.54 0.84 -1.64
N GLU A 94 -15.16 1.29 -0.44
CA GLU A 94 -15.85 0.96 0.82
C GLU A 94 -17.30 1.47 0.89
N ASN A 95 -17.68 2.45 0.06
CA ASN A 95 -19.01 3.05 0.07
C ASN A 95 -20.03 2.32 -0.84
N HIS A 96 -19.59 1.33 -1.64
CA HIS A 96 -20.49 0.66 -2.59
C HIS A 96 -21.40 -0.40 -1.95
N SER A 97 -21.03 -0.96 -0.80
CA SER A 97 -21.91 -1.84 -0.02
C SER A 97 -21.47 -1.93 1.44
N PRO A 98 -22.41 -1.92 2.41
CA PRO A 98 -22.11 -2.18 3.82
C PRO A 98 -21.38 -3.52 4.03
N ASP A 99 -21.72 -4.53 3.24
CA ASP A 99 -21.19 -5.90 3.39
C ASP A 99 -19.72 -6.01 2.97
N VAL A 100 -19.23 -5.11 2.11
CA VAL A 100 -17.83 -5.11 1.67
C VAL A 100 -16.96 -4.11 2.42
N LYS A 101 -17.57 -3.12 3.10
CA LYS A 101 -16.86 -2.02 3.78
C LYS A 101 -15.77 -2.53 4.72
N GLU A 102 -16.10 -3.43 5.64
CA GLU A 102 -15.14 -3.96 6.60
C GLU A 102 -13.99 -4.73 5.90
N HIS A 103 -14.32 -5.46 4.83
CA HIS A 103 -13.34 -6.23 4.08
C HIS A 103 -12.40 -5.35 3.24
N VAL A 104 -12.91 -4.26 2.65
CA VAL A 104 -12.09 -3.23 1.98
C VAL A 104 -11.17 -2.54 2.99
N ASN A 105 -11.67 -2.18 4.17
CA ASN A 105 -10.85 -1.58 5.23
C ASN A 105 -9.76 -2.52 5.71
N SER A 106 -10.08 -3.80 5.91
CA SER A 106 -9.12 -4.85 6.26
C SER A 106 -8.02 -5.00 5.20
N LEU A 107 -8.40 -4.95 3.92
CA LEU A 107 -7.45 -5.00 2.80
C LEU A 107 -6.52 -3.78 2.80
N GLY A 108 -7.08 -2.59 2.99
CA GLY A 108 -6.33 -1.33 3.07
C GLY A 108 -5.33 -1.31 4.21
N GLU A 109 -5.70 -1.76 5.41
CA GLU A 109 -4.78 -1.82 6.55
C GLU A 109 -3.64 -2.83 6.34
N LYS A 110 -3.89 -3.98 5.69
CA LYS A 110 -2.81 -4.91 5.31
C LYS A 110 -1.87 -4.28 4.28
N LEU A 111 -2.38 -3.58 3.27
CA LEU A 111 -1.56 -2.90 2.26
C LEU A 111 -0.72 -1.77 2.88
N LYS A 112 -1.30 -0.99 3.78
CA LYS A 112 -0.62 0.06 4.55
C LYS A 112 0.49 -0.52 5.45
N THR A 113 0.22 -1.65 6.10
CA THR A 113 1.20 -2.37 6.93
C THR A 113 2.37 -2.86 6.09
N LEU A 114 2.10 -3.43 4.91
CA LEU A 114 3.14 -3.83 3.95
C LEU A 114 4.00 -2.63 3.54
N ARG A 115 3.38 -1.52 3.12
CA ARG A 115 4.09 -0.28 2.75
C ARG A 115 4.99 0.23 3.85
N LEU A 116 4.49 0.28 5.09
CA LEU A 116 5.27 0.73 6.25
C LEU A 116 6.50 -0.16 6.48
N ARG A 117 6.35 -1.48 6.34
CA ARG A 117 7.46 -2.44 6.45
C ARG A 117 8.51 -2.20 5.37
N LEU A 118 8.08 -2.05 4.10
CA LEU A 118 8.98 -1.78 2.97
C LEU A 118 9.73 -0.44 3.08
N ARG A 119 9.09 0.60 3.64
CA ARG A 119 9.73 1.90 3.87
C ARG A 119 10.75 1.86 5.00
N ARG A 120 10.43 1.18 6.11
CA ARG A 120 11.26 1.16 7.32
C ARG A 120 12.41 0.16 7.22
N CYS A 121 12.19 -1.00 6.61
CA CYS A 121 13.17 -2.07 6.58
C CYS A 121 13.95 -2.06 5.26
N HIS A 122 15.28 -1.97 5.36
CA HIS A 122 16.22 -2.06 4.23
C HIS A 122 15.99 -1.07 3.07
N ARG A 123 15.17 -0.02 3.28
CA ARG A 123 14.85 1.01 2.29
C ARG A 123 14.41 0.41 0.94
N PHE A 124 13.48 -0.54 0.94
CA PHE A 124 12.90 -1.09 -0.29
C PHE A 124 12.10 -0.07 -1.09
N LEU A 125 11.71 1.03 -0.45
CA LEU A 125 11.06 2.19 -1.07
C LEU A 125 11.78 3.51 -0.73
N PRO A 126 12.98 3.80 -1.28
CA PRO A 126 13.75 5.00 -0.92
C PRO A 126 13.38 6.26 -1.72
N CYS A 127 12.43 6.17 -2.64
CA CYS A 127 12.21 7.16 -3.70
C CYS A 127 11.17 8.24 -3.35
N GLU A 128 11.32 9.43 -3.97
CA GLU A 128 10.44 10.61 -3.81
C GLU A 128 9.89 11.16 -5.15
N ASN A 129 10.26 10.56 -6.29
CA ASN A 129 9.88 11.03 -7.63
C ASN A 129 8.59 10.39 -8.16
N LYS A 130 7.99 11.00 -9.20
CA LYS A 130 6.76 10.54 -9.87
C LYS A 130 7.02 9.58 -11.05
N SER A 131 6.15 8.58 -11.27
CA SER A 131 6.16 7.66 -12.42
C SER A 131 5.13 8.07 -13.48
N LYS A 132 5.54 8.01 -14.75
CA LYS A 132 4.66 8.29 -15.89
C LYS A 132 3.62 7.19 -16.09
N ALA A 133 3.96 5.91 -15.90
CA ALA A 133 2.99 4.82 -16.01
C ALA A 133 1.91 4.93 -14.93
N VAL A 134 2.28 5.33 -13.71
CA VAL A 134 1.29 5.57 -12.65
C VAL A 134 0.36 6.72 -13.01
N GLN A 135 0.88 7.79 -13.61
CA GLN A 135 0.02 8.89 -14.10
C GLN A 135 -0.97 8.40 -15.16
N GLN A 136 -0.54 7.55 -16.09
CA GLN A 136 -1.43 6.99 -17.11
C GLN A 136 -2.56 6.14 -16.50
N VAL A 137 -2.24 5.34 -15.48
CA VAL A 137 -3.24 4.55 -14.74
C VAL A 137 -4.25 5.48 -14.05
N LYS A 138 -3.77 6.54 -13.39
CA LYS A 138 -4.64 7.53 -12.75
C LYS A 138 -5.54 8.23 -13.76
N ASP A 139 -5.00 8.65 -14.89
CA ASP A 139 -5.76 9.30 -15.95
C ASP A 139 -6.83 8.36 -16.53
N ALA A 140 -6.50 7.08 -16.72
CA ALA A 140 -7.45 6.06 -17.17
C ALA A 140 -8.54 5.81 -16.12
N PHE A 141 -8.17 5.65 -14.85
CA PHE A 141 -9.11 5.51 -13.74
C PHE A 141 -10.08 6.67 -13.65
N SER A 142 -9.58 7.92 -13.71
CA SER A 142 -10.44 9.12 -13.65
C SER A 142 -11.43 9.18 -14.82
N LYS A 143 -11.04 8.75 -16.02
CA LYS A 143 -11.93 8.69 -17.19
C LYS A 143 -13.05 7.65 -17.02
N LEU A 144 -12.79 6.57 -16.28
CA LEU A 144 -13.76 5.51 -16.03
C LEU A 144 -14.78 5.83 -14.93
N GLN A 145 -14.57 6.92 -14.17
CA GLN A 145 -15.47 7.36 -13.10
C GLN A 145 -15.78 6.21 -12.12
N GLU A 146 -17.05 5.98 -11.78
CA GLU A 146 -17.47 4.90 -10.87
C GLU A 146 -17.01 3.50 -11.35
N LYS A 147 -17.05 3.24 -12.66
CA LYS A 147 -16.56 1.97 -13.23
C LYS A 147 -15.07 1.76 -12.97
N GLY A 148 -14.30 2.84 -12.86
CA GLY A 148 -12.88 2.80 -12.52
C GLY A 148 -12.63 2.17 -11.16
N ILE A 149 -13.57 2.31 -10.20
CA ILE A 149 -13.44 1.76 -8.85
C ILE A 149 -13.61 0.24 -8.89
N TYR A 150 -14.65 -0.24 -9.56
CA TYR A 150 -14.86 -1.68 -9.76
C TYR A 150 -13.68 -2.31 -10.50
N LYS A 151 -13.18 -1.64 -11.53
CA LYS A 151 -12.03 -2.08 -12.32
C LYS A 151 -10.72 -2.14 -11.52
N ALA A 152 -10.41 -1.08 -10.79
CA ALA A 152 -9.19 -1.04 -9.98
C ALA A 152 -9.21 -2.10 -8.88
N MET A 153 -10.37 -2.34 -8.27
CA MET A 153 -10.55 -3.36 -7.24
C MET A 153 -10.59 -4.78 -7.84
N SER A 154 -11.18 -4.98 -9.02
CA SER A 154 -11.21 -6.29 -9.70
C SER A 154 -9.81 -6.77 -10.09
N GLU A 155 -8.90 -5.84 -10.41
CA GLU A 155 -7.50 -6.08 -10.79
C GLU A 155 -6.51 -6.02 -9.61
N PHE A 156 -6.98 -6.00 -8.37
CA PHE A 156 -6.07 -5.88 -7.22
C PHE A 156 -5.11 -7.08 -7.06
N ASP A 157 -5.47 -8.29 -7.53
CA ASP A 157 -4.55 -9.43 -7.58
C ASP A 157 -3.41 -9.24 -8.58
N ILE A 158 -3.67 -8.61 -9.74
CA ILE A 158 -2.63 -8.17 -10.68
C ILE A 158 -1.67 -7.21 -9.97
N PHE A 159 -2.20 -6.24 -9.22
CA PHE A 159 -1.36 -5.34 -8.44
C PHE A 159 -0.50 -6.09 -7.42
N ILE A 160 -1.06 -7.04 -6.67
CA ILE A 160 -0.27 -7.87 -5.73
C ILE A 160 0.85 -8.60 -6.47
N ASN A 161 0.59 -9.19 -7.64
CA ASN A 161 1.63 -9.87 -8.42
C ASN A 161 2.76 -8.91 -8.81
N TYR A 162 2.44 -7.66 -9.18
CA TYR A 162 3.47 -6.65 -9.49
C TYR A 162 4.32 -6.30 -8.26
N ILE A 163 3.72 -6.25 -7.07
CA ILE A 163 4.47 -6.08 -5.80
C ILE A 163 5.45 -7.26 -5.61
N GLU A 164 4.99 -8.49 -5.82
CA GLU A 164 5.84 -9.67 -5.64
C GLU A 164 7.02 -9.71 -6.60
N ASP A 165 6.79 -9.39 -7.87
CA ASP A 165 7.85 -9.29 -8.88
C ASP A 165 8.92 -8.28 -8.44
N TYR A 166 8.51 -7.07 -8.06
CA TYR A 166 9.43 -6.02 -7.59
C TYR A 166 10.23 -6.48 -6.36
N LEU A 167 9.57 -7.07 -5.37
CA LEU A 167 10.24 -7.51 -4.14
C LEU A 167 11.21 -8.67 -4.39
N THR A 168 10.85 -9.59 -5.27
CA THR A 168 11.71 -10.72 -5.67
C THR A 168 12.98 -10.21 -6.32
N GLU A 169 12.88 -9.24 -7.23
CA GLU A 169 14.05 -8.60 -7.84
C GLU A 169 14.93 -7.93 -6.79
N LYS A 170 14.36 -7.19 -5.84
CA LYS A 170 15.11 -6.49 -4.78
C LYS A 170 15.75 -7.41 -3.74
N ILE A 171 15.20 -8.59 -3.49
CA ILE A 171 15.79 -9.57 -2.56
C ILE A 171 16.95 -10.32 -3.24
N ASN A 172 16.86 -10.55 -4.54
CA ASN A 172 17.84 -11.34 -5.30
C ASN A 172 18.94 -10.49 -5.97
N SER A 173 18.87 -9.15 -5.90
CA SER A 173 19.88 -8.20 -6.39
C SER A 173 20.92 -7.89 -5.31
#